data_AF-A0A7C7SAU0-F1
#
_entry.id   AF-A0A7C7SAU0-F1
#
_cell.length_a   1.000
_cell.length_b   1.000
_cell.length_c   1.000
_cell.angle_alpha   90.00
_cell.angle_beta   90.00
_cell.angle_gamma   90.00
#
_symmetry.space_group_name_H-M   'P 1'
#
loop_
_entity.id
_entity.type
_entity.pdbx_description
1 polymer ?
#
loop_
_entity_poly.entity_id
_entity_poly.type
_entity_poly.pdbx_seq_one_letter_code
_entity_poly.pdbx_strand_id
1 'polypeptide(L)'
;MTSIVVLVFLVGGADWYRKRTPADKAFTWGEAMLFAGYVFFIFWWVYGVVPHQWLTWADSELNWRPDRFLVGPRLPWTGDRGIVEWGIPFTLTYRVIRDLVAVAIYGVALGGNVVMWRQWQNRGQETDVPAPTSEYGRPLVTEGVGS
;
A
#
# COMPACT_ATOMS: atom_id res chain seq x y z
N MET A 1 -9.15 7.94 -10.59
CA MET A 1 -7.82 8.25 -11.16
C MET A 1 -7.11 9.36 -10.38
N THR A 2 -7.71 10.54 -10.24
CA THR A 2 -7.11 11.69 -9.55
C THR A 2 -6.68 11.41 -8.11
N SER A 3 -7.48 10.66 -7.34
CA SER A 3 -7.18 10.33 -5.94
C SER A 3 -5.90 9.51 -5.76
N ILE A 4 -5.62 8.59 -6.69
CA ILE A 4 -4.41 7.75 -6.67
C ILE A 4 -3.17 8.58 -7.02
N VAL A 5 -3.28 9.48 -8.01
CA VAL A 5 -2.17 10.37 -8.39
C VAL A 5 -1.78 11.28 -7.22
N VAL A 6 -2.77 11.89 -6.55
CA VAL A 6 -2.52 12.70 -5.35
C VAL A 6 -1.90 11.86 -4.25
N LEU A 7 -2.37 10.62 -4.03
CA LEU A 7 -1.78 9.72 -3.05
C LEU A 7 -0.28 9.47 -3.34
N VAL A 8 0.06 9.13 -4.58
CA VAL A 8 1.44 8.87 -4.99
C VAL A 8 2.31 10.12 -4.77
N PHE A 9 1.79 11.31 -5.06
CA PHE A 9 2.51 12.55 -4.82
C PHE A 9 2.76 12.80 -3.32
N LEU A 10 1.75 12.61 -2.48
CA LEU A 10 1.88 12.82 -1.02
C LEU A 10 2.85 11.82 -0.40
N VAL A 11 2.71 10.53 -0.71
CA VAL A 11 3.60 9.48 -0.21
C VAL A 11 5.02 9.67 -0.76
N GLY A 12 5.14 10.06 -2.04
CA GLY A 12 6.42 10.37 -2.67
C GLY A 12 7.12 11.56 -2.01
N GLY A 13 6.38 12.61 -1.64
CA GLY A 13 6.91 13.74 -0.87
C GLY A 13 7.42 13.32 0.51
N ALA A 14 6.66 12.48 1.22
CA ALA A 14 7.09 11.92 2.50
C ALA A 14 8.36 11.06 2.37
N ASP A 15 8.44 10.17 1.37
CA ASP A 15 9.61 9.33 1.11
C ASP A 15 10.84 10.16 0.69
N TRP A 16 10.63 11.17 -0.16
CA TRP A 16 11.67 12.11 -0.59
C TRP A 16 12.29 12.85 0.61
N TYR A 17 11.45 13.27 1.56
CA TYR A 17 11.91 13.90 2.80
C TYR A 17 12.62 12.92 3.72
N ARG A 18 12.06 11.71 3.91
CA ARG A 18 12.65 10.63 4.72
C ARG A 18 14.08 10.33 4.30
N LYS A 19 14.35 10.22 2.99
CA LYS A 19 15.68 9.92 2.44
C LYS A 19 16.73 11.01 2.70
N ARG A 20 16.31 12.26 2.94
CA ARG A 20 17.21 13.41 3.17
C ARG A 20 17.37 13.77 4.63
N THR A 21 16.59 13.14 5.50
CA THR A 21 16.56 13.48 6.92
C THR A 21 17.49 12.57 7.70
N PRO A 22 18.54 13.09 8.35
CA PRO A 22 19.39 12.32 9.26
C PRO A 22 18.56 11.67 10.37
N ALA A 23 19.01 10.51 10.86
CA ALA A 23 18.29 9.77 11.91
C ALA A 23 18.29 10.53 13.25
N ASP A 24 19.33 11.31 13.50
CA ASP A 24 19.59 12.11 14.69
C ASP A 24 19.06 13.55 14.62
N LYS A 25 18.33 13.90 13.55
CA LYS A 25 17.77 15.25 13.40
C LYS A 25 16.80 15.57 14.55
N ALA A 26 17.17 16.55 15.38
CA ALA A 26 16.27 17.14 16.35
C ALA A 26 15.21 18.00 15.63
N PHE A 27 13.94 17.79 15.97
CA PHE A 27 12.83 18.57 15.44
C PHE A 27 12.40 19.65 16.41
N THR A 28 12.18 20.86 15.90
CA THR A 28 11.48 21.88 16.67
C THR A 28 10.01 21.51 16.87
N TRP A 29 9.37 22.09 17.88
CA TRP A 29 7.94 21.83 18.13
C TRP A 29 7.05 22.16 16.92
N GLY A 30 7.32 23.28 16.24
CA GLY A 30 6.57 23.70 15.05
C GLY A 30 6.75 22.73 13.88
N GLU A 31 7.98 22.30 13.61
CA GLU A 31 8.25 21.27 12.60
C GLU A 31 7.52 19.97 12.92
N ALA A 32 7.57 19.52 14.18
CA ALA A 32 6.90 18.30 14.61
C ALA A 32 5.37 18.37 14.38
N MET A 33 4.74 19.52 14.69
CA MET A 33 3.32 19.73 14.43
C MET A 33 2.98 19.72 12.95
N LEU A 34 3.79 20.37 12.10
CA LEU A 34 3.58 20.36 10.65
C LEU A 34 3.71 18.95 10.06
N PHE A 35 4.73 18.20 10.45
CA PHE A 35 4.92 16.83 9.98
C PHE A 35 3.82 15.89 10.49
N ALA A 36 3.40 16.03 11.75
CA ALA A 36 2.28 15.28 12.29
C ALA A 36 0.98 15.55 11.51
N GLY A 37 0.68 16.83 11.24
CA GLY A 37 -0.47 17.22 10.42
C GLY A 37 -0.41 16.66 9.00
N TYR A 38 0.78 16.67 8.39
CA TYR A 38 0.99 16.12 7.05
C TYR A 38 0.77 14.60 7.00
N VAL A 39 1.35 13.85 7.95
CA VAL A 39 1.16 12.40 8.04
C VAL A 39 -0.28 12.04 8.35
N PHE A 40 -0.94 12.79 9.23
CA PHE A 40 -2.37 12.66 9.50
C PHE A 40 -3.20 12.86 8.22
N PHE A 41 -2.91 13.91 7.45
CA PHE A 41 -3.58 14.17 6.19
C PHE A 41 -3.39 13.03 5.18
N ILE A 42 -2.19 12.44 5.10
CA ILE A 42 -1.94 11.24 4.29
C ILE A 42 -2.83 10.09 4.74
N PHE A 43 -2.93 9.81 6.04
CA PHE A 43 -3.78 8.75 6.55
C PHE A 43 -5.26 8.99 6.20
N TRP A 44 -5.75 10.21 6.39
CA TRP A 44 -7.10 10.57 6.00
C TRP A 44 -7.32 10.38 4.49
N TRP A 45 -6.35 10.74 3.65
CA TRP A 45 -6.43 10.56 2.21
C TRP A 45 -6.48 9.07 1.81
N VAL A 46 -5.56 8.26 2.36
CA VAL A 46 -5.43 6.83 2.10
C VAL A 46 -6.67 6.05 2.53
N TYR A 47 -7.17 6.30 3.74
CA TYR A 47 -8.22 5.48 4.36
C TYR A 47 -9.62 6.05 4.17
N GLY A 48 -9.75 7.36 4.00
CA GLY A 48 -11.03 8.03 3.77
C GLY A 48 -11.29 8.26 2.29
N VAL A 49 -10.42 9.02 1.62
CA VAL A 49 -10.70 9.54 0.28
C VAL A 49 -10.56 8.46 -0.80
N VAL A 50 -9.44 7.73 -0.83
CA VAL A 50 -9.18 6.76 -1.90
C VAL A 50 -10.23 5.64 -1.99
N PRO A 51 -10.63 4.97 -0.89
CA PRO A 51 -11.63 3.92 -0.93
C PRO A 51 -13.01 4.48 -1.27
N HIS A 52 -13.35 5.65 -0.74
CA HIS A 52 -14.60 6.34 -1.08
C HIS A 52 -14.68 6.65 -2.58
N GLN A 53 -13.61 7.21 -3.16
CA GLN A 53 -13.55 7.53 -4.60
C GLN A 53 -13.65 6.28 -5.48
N TRP A 54 -13.10 5.14 -5.04
CA TRP A 54 -13.30 3.86 -5.72
C TRP A 54 -14.78 3.46 -5.73
N LEU A 55 -15.45 3.50 -4.58
CA LEU A 55 -16.86 3.11 -4.47
C LEU A 55 -17.75 3.99 -5.35
N THR A 56 -17.56 5.32 -5.31
CA THR A 56 -18.33 6.26 -6.12
C THR A 56 -18.15 6.04 -7.62
N TRP A 57 -16.92 5.78 -8.06
CA TRP A 57 -16.61 5.51 -9.47
C TRP A 57 -17.16 4.17 -9.94
N ALA A 58 -17.05 3.12 -9.12
CA ALA A 58 -17.59 1.82 -9.46
C ALA A 58 -19.13 1.83 -9.55
N ASP A 59 -19.78 2.63 -8.72
CA ASP A 59 -21.24 2.80 -8.76
C ASP A 59 -21.71 3.63 -9.95
N SER A 60 -20.97 4.69 -10.31
CA SER A 60 -21.42 5.65 -11.31
C SER A 60 -20.98 5.25 -12.73
N GLU A 61 -19.70 5.00 -12.95
CA GLU A 61 -19.13 4.74 -14.28
C GLU A 61 -19.21 3.27 -14.67
N LEU A 62 -18.88 2.36 -13.75
CA LEU A 62 -18.96 0.93 -14.03
C LEU A 62 -20.38 0.37 -13.85
N ASN A 63 -21.26 1.14 -13.21
CA ASN A 63 -22.65 0.79 -12.94
C ASN A 63 -22.77 -0.59 -12.25
N TRP A 64 -21.89 -0.85 -11.26
CA TRP A 64 -21.83 -2.10 -10.49
C TRP A 64 -22.96 -2.18 -9.47
N ARG A 65 -24.19 -2.24 -9.99
CA ARG A 65 -25.41 -2.30 -9.18
C ARG A 65 -25.68 -3.71 -8.64
N PRO A 66 -26.51 -3.83 -7.57
CA PRO A 66 -26.89 -5.13 -6.99
C PRO A 66 -27.66 -6.04 -7.96
N ASP A 67 -28.35 -5.49 -8.95
CA ASP A 67 -29.14 -6.22 -9.95
C ASP A 67 -28.28 -6.88 -11.03
N ARG A 68 -27.00 -6.51 -11.15
CA ARG A 68 -26.07 -7.20 -12.04
C ARG A 68 -25.45 -8.39 -11.32
N PHE A 69 -25.84 -9.58 -11.75
CA PHE A 69 -25.26 -10.84 -11.30
C PHE A 69 -24.05 -11.20 -12.14
N LEU A 70 -23.04 -11.75 -11.47
CA LEU A 70 -21.93 -12.38 -12.14
C LEU A 70 -22.38 -13.78 -12.60
N VAL A 71 -22.82 -13.90 -13.86
CA VAL A 71 -23.38 -15.14 -14.45
C VAL A 71 -22.28 -15.99 -15.07
N GLY A 72 -22.28 -17.29 -14.80
CA GLY A 72 -21.28 -18.22 -15.34
C GLY A 72 -21.69 -18.99 -16.57
N PRO A 73 -20.76 -19.85 -17.02
CA PRO A 73 -21.05 -20.80 -18.08
C PRO A 73 -22.31 -21.58 -17.71
N ARG A 74 -23.34 -21.48 -18.56
CA ARG A 74 -24.54 -22.32 -18.45
C ARG A 74 -24.13 -23.74 -18.78
N LEU A 75 -24.04 -24.59 -17.77
CA LEU A 75 -23.88 -26.02 -17.94
C LEU A 75 -25.29 -26.65 -18.09
N PRO A 76 -25.45 -27.76 -18.84
CA PRO A 76 -26.76 -28.39 -19.09
C PRO A 76 -27.54 -28.81 -17.84
N TRP A 77 -26.87 -28.87 -16.68
CA TRP A 77 -27.37 -29.36 -15.40
C TRP A 77 -27.33 -28.27 -14.30
N THR A 78 -27.04 -27.03 -14.67
CA THR A 78 -26.81 -25.90 -13.77
C THR A 78 -27.73 -24.77 -14.19
N GLY A 79 -28.56 -24.27 -13.26
CA GLY A 79 -29.62 -23.31 -13.52
C GLY A 79 -29.14 -21.93 -13.95
N ASP A 80 -30.08 -21.00 -14.17
CA ASP A 80 -29.85 -19.63 -14.68
C ASP A 80 -29.14 -18.67 -13.69
N ARG A 81 -28.47 -19.18 -12.65
CA ARG A 81 -28.01 -18.42 -11.50
C ARG A 81 -26.51 -18.61 -11.24
N GLY A 82 -25.68 -17.76 -11.86
CA GLY A 82 -24.37 -17.36 -11.31
C GLY A 82 -23.14 -18.23 -11.63
N ILE A 83 -21.93 -17.65 -11.51
CA ILE A 83 -20.63 -18.26 -11.87
C ILE A 83 -20.28 -19.59 -11.18
N VAL A 84 -20.95 -19.96 -10.08
CA VAL A 84 -20.52 -21.08 -9.24
C VAL A 84 -21.66 -21.80 -8.51
N GLU A 85 -22.73 -22.22 -9.20
CA GLU A 85 -23.80 -23.01 -8.52
C GLU A 85 -23.27 -24.36 -7.97
N TRP A 86 -22.16 -24.90 -8.51
CA TRP A 86 -21.56 -26.16 -8.02
C TRP A 86 -20.70 -26.03 -6.75
N GLY A 87 -20.26 -24.81 -6.37
CA GLY A 87 -19.23 -24.64 -5.33
C GLY A 87 -19.52 -23.62 -4.24
N ILE A 88 -20.47 -22.70 -4.43
CA ILE A 88 -20.71 -21.60 -3.50
C ILE A 88 -22.22 -21.30 -3.37
N PRO A 89 -22.84 -21.46 -2.18
CA PRO A 89 -24.30 -21.34 -2.00
C PRO A 89 -24.79 -19.89 -1.87
N PHE A 90 -24.15 -18.93 -2.56
CA PHE A 90 -24.58 -17.52 -2.54
C PHE A 90 -24.35 -16.82 -3.88
N THR A 91 -25.22 -15.86 -4.21
CA THR A 91 -25.16 -15.10 -5.45
C THR A 91 -24.10 -14.00 -5.38
N LEU A 92 -23.10 -14.06 -6.26
CA LEU A 92 -22.13 -12.97 -6.45
C LEU A 92 -22.72 -11.90 -7.37
N THR A 93 -22.96 -10.71 -6.81
CA THR A 93 -23.32 -9.51 -7.56
C THR A 93 -22.09 -8.67 -7.83
N TYR A 94 -22.13 -7.82 -8.86
CA TYR A 94 -21.03 -6.88 -9.14
C TYR A 94 -20.74 -5.92 -7.98
N ARG A 95 -21.74 -5.65 -7.13
CA ARG A 95 -21.56 -4.92 -5.88
C ARG A 95 -20.66 -5.64 -4.88
N VAL A 96 -20.72 -6.97 -4.79
CA VAL A 96 -19.81 -7.72 -3.91
C VAL A 96 -18.37 -7.61 -4.42
N ILE A 97 -18.17 -7.61 -5.74
CA ILE A 97 -16.84 -7.41 -6.34
C ILE A 97 -16.32 -6.01 -6.02
N ARG A 98 -17.16 -4.97 -6.13
CA ARG A 98 -16.84 -3.59 -5.73
C ARG A 98 -16.26 -3.53 -4.33
N ASP A 99 -16.97 -4.14 -3.38
CA ASP A 99 -16.65 -4.07 -1.96
C ASP A 99 -15.40 -4.90 -1.66
N LEU A 100 -15.22 -6.04 -2.33
CA LEU A 100 -14.00 -6.85 -2.22
C LEU A 100 -12.77 -6.11 -2.73
N VAL A 101 -12.88 -5.36 -3.83
CA VAL A 101 -11.78 -4.50 -4.30
C VAL A 101 -11.51 -3.37 -3.29
N ALA A 102 -12.54 -2.79 -2.67
CA ALA A 102 -12.34 -1.80 -1.61
C ALA A 102 -11.56 -2.38 -0.42
N VAL A 103 -11.86 -3.61 0.00
CA VAL A 103 -11.11 -4.33 1.04
C VAL A 103 -9.65 -4.57 0.60
N ALA A 104 -9.43 -4.96 -0.65
CA ALA A 104 -8.08 -5.14 -1.19
C ALA A 104 -7.28 -3.83 -1.18
N ILE A 105 -7.91 -2.69 -1.52
CA ILE A 105 -7.30 -1.36 -1.43
C ILE A 105 -6.87 -1.08 0.02
N TYR A 106 -7.71 -1.37 1.01
CA TYR A 106 -7.35 -1.25 2.43
C TYR A 106 -6.18 -2.15 2.82
N GLY A 107 -6.14 -3.39 2.32
CA GLY A 107 -5.03 -4.32 2.55
C GLY A 107 -3.70 -3.80 2.00
N VAL A 108 -3.69 -3.30 0.77
CA VAL A 108 -2.50 -2.69 0.15
C VAL A 108 -2.08 -1.43 0.91
N ALA A 109 -3.02 -0.58 1.29
CA ALA A 109 -2.77 0.61 2.09
C ALA A 109 -2.13 0.26 3.44
N LEU A 110 -2.66 -0.74 4.15
CA LEU A 110 -2.10 -1.20 5.42
C LEU A 110 -0.67 -1.74 5.24
N GLY A 111 -0.46 -2.59 4.23
CA GLY A 111 0.86 -3.14 3.91
C GLY A 111 1.88 -2.03 3.58
N GLY A 112 1.48 -1.05 2.76
CA GLY A 112 2.30 0.12 2.45
C GLY A 112 2.65 0.96 3.69
N ASN A 113 1.69 1.15 4.60
CA ASN A 113 1.93 1.86 5.85
C ASN A 113 2.95 1.16 6.74
N VAL A 114 2.85 -0.17 6.90
CA VAL A 114 3.83 -0.96 7.66
C VAL A 114 5.23 -0.81 7.06
N VAL A 115 5.35 -0.89 5.72
CA VAL A 115 6.63 -0.72 5.02
C VAL A 115 7.21 0.68 5.25
N MET A 116 6.41 1.73 5.08
CA MET A 116 6.86 3.11 5.29
C MET A 116 7.28 3.35 6.75
N TRP A 117 6.55 2.80 7.71
CA TRP A 117 6.90 2.89 9.12
C TRP A 117 8.21 2.18 9.43
N ARG A 118 8.40 0.96 8.91
CA ARG A 118 9.66 0.21 9.03
C ARG A 118 10.83 1.00 8.45
N GLN A 119 10.67 1.58 7.25
CA GLN A 119 11.69 2.41 6.62
C GLN A 119 11.99 3.68 7.42
N TRP A 120 11.01 4.23 8.13
CA TRP A 120 11.23 5.38 9.01
C TRP A 120 12.03 4.95 10.25
N GLN A 121 11.62 3.88 10.94
CA GLN A 121 12.28 3.41 12.15
C GLN A 121 13.74 2.98 11.89
N ASN A 122 14.01 2.37 10.74
CA ASN A 122 15.32 1.79 10.44
C ASN A 122 16.30 2.76 9.73
N ARG A 123 16.06 4.09 9.73
CA ARG A 123 16.91 5.07 9.00
C ARG A 123 18.37 5.14 9.45
N GLY A 124 18.68 4.71 10.67
CA GLY A 124 20.03 4.77 11.24
C GLY A 124 20.63 3.39 11.55
N GLN A 125 19.98 2.32 11.12
CA GLN A 125 20.56 0.98 11.29
C GLN A 125 21.62 0.77 10.21
N GLU A 126 22.87 0.60 10.65
CA GLU A 126 23.92 0.11 9.76
C GLU A 126 23.47 -1.25 9.23
N THR A 127 23.53 -1.40 7.92
CA THR A 127 23.30 -2.73 7.34
C THR A 127 24.51 -3.55 7.75
N ASP A 128 24.29 -4.57 8.56
CA ASP A 128 25.29 -5.57 8.95
C ASP A 128 25.64 -6.38 7.70
N VAL A 129 26.29 -5.72 6.73
CA VAL A 129 26.87 -6.40 5.58
C VAL A 129 28.04 -7.15 6.19
N PRO A 130 28.04 -8.49 6.20
CA PRO A 130 29.18 -9.23 6.69
C PRO A 130 30.38 -8.72 5.90
N ALA A 131 31.35 -8.14 6.62
CA ALA A 131 32.59 -7.71 6.00
C ALA A 131 33.11 -8.88 5.17
N PRO A 132 33.52 -8.67 3.90
CA PRO A 132 34.00 -9.77 3.07
C PRO A 132 35.12 -10.46 3.85
N THR A 133 34.85 -11.69 4.27
CA THR A 133 35.80 -12.51 4.99
C THR A 133 36.65 -13.20 3.93
N SER A 134 37.96 -13.21 4.15
CA SER A 134 38.85 -14.06 3.36
C SER A 134 38.40 -15.52 3.43
N GLU A 135 38.87 -16.37 2.51
CA GLU A 135 38.65 -17.82 2.53
C GLU A 135 39.02 -18.48 3.88
N TYR A 136 39.86 -17.80 4.68
CA TYR A 136 40.29 -18.21 6.02
C TYR A 136 39.53 -17.52 7.18
N GLY A 137 38.41 -16.84 6.91
CA GLY A 137 37.53 -16.25 7.94
C GLY A 137 38.06 -14.98 8.61
N ARG A 138 39.17 -14.40 8.13
CA ARG A 138 39.70 -13.12 8.64
C ARG A 138 39.04 -11.93 7.93
N PRO A 139 38.70 -10.84 8.65
CA PRO A 139 38.18 -9.62 8.04
C PRO A 139 39.24 -9.02 7.09
N LEU A 140 38.84 -8.72 5.86
CA LEU A 140 39.72 -8.08 4.88
C LEU A 140 39.91 -6.61 5.26
N VAL A 141 41.13 -6.24 5.66
CA VAL A 141 41.55 -4.84 5.82
C VAL A 141 42.10 -4.37 4.48
N THR A 142 41.53 -3.33 3.89
CA THR A 142 42.12 -2.67 2.72
C THR A 142 43.36 -1.91 3.18
N GLU A 143 44.54 -2.52 3.05
CA GLU A 143 45.79 -1.77 3.09
C GLU A 143 45.92 -0.97 1.79
N GLY A 144 45.80 0.36 1.90
CA GLY A 144 46.27 1.28 0.85
C GLY A 144 45.26 2.29 0.33
N VAL A 145 44.94 3.33 1.12
CA VAL A 145 44.94 4.71 0.60
C VAL A 145 45.71 5.56 1.59
N GLY A 146 47.03 5.55 1.42
CA GLY A 146 47.98 6.44 2.06
C GLY A 146 48.96 6.95 1.01
N SER A 147 48.53 7.97 0.25
CA SER A 147 49.36 9.01 -0.37
C SER A 147 48.46 10.16 -0.78
#